data_AF-A0A0H4A2R2-F1
#
_entry.id   AF-A0A0H4A2R2-F1
#
_cell.length_a   1.000
_cell.length_b   1.000
_cell.length_c   1.000
_cell.angle_alpha   90.00
_cell.angle_beta   90.00
_cell.angle_gamma   90.00
#
_symmetry.space_group_name_H-M   'P 1'
#
loop_
_entity.id
_entity.type
_entity.pdbx_description
1 polymer ?
#
loop_
_entity_poly.entity_id
_entity_poly.type
_entity_poly.pdbx_seq_one_letter_code
_entity_poly.pdbx_strand_id
1 'polypeptide(L)'
;ALARLNPGEVVLDLGSGGGIDVLLSAKRVGPAGKAYGLDMTDEMLELAKQNQVRAGVINAEFLKGEIENIPLPDNAVDVVISNCVINLSADKSAVLREVFRVLKPGGR
;
A
#
# COMPACT_ATOMS: atom_id res chain seq x y z
N ALA A 1 -8.35 -2.84 14.76
CA ALA A 1 -8.56 -1.38 14.69
C ALA A 1 -7.98 -0.89 13.38
N LEU A 2 -8.68 -0.04 12.61
CA LEU A 2 -8.12 0.56 11.39
C LEU A 2 -7.03 1.56 11.78
N ALA A 3 -5.89 1.57 11.08
CA ALA A 3 -4.85 2.58 11.29
C ALA A 3 -5.47 3.98 11.20
N ARG A 4 -5.10 4.87 12.14
CA ARG A 4 -5.51 6.28 12.06
C ARG A 4 -4.72 6.89 10.91
N LEU A 5 -5.34 7.17 9.76
CA LEU A 5 -4.72 7.92 8.67
C LEU A 5 -5.06 9.41 8.78
N ASN A 6 -4.07 10.26 8.51
CA ASN A 6 -4.19 11.72 8.53
C ASN A 6 -4.15 12.30 7.10
N PRO A 7 -4.81 13.45 6.86
CA PRO A 7 -4.71 14.11 5.57
C PRO A 7 -3.27 14.41 5.15
N GLY A 8 -2.94 14.18 3.87
CA GLY A 8 -1.60 14.40 3.32
C GLY A 8 -0.61 13.25 3.51
N GLU A 9 -0.94 12.21 4.28
CA GLU A 9 -0.07 11.04 4.43
C GLU A 9 0.02 10.21 3.14
N VAL A 10 1.16 9.56 2.97
CA VAL A 10 1.43 8.54 1.96
C VAL A 10 1.31 7.16 2.60
N VAL A 11 0.42 6.33 2.09
CA VAL A 11 0.11 4.99 2.62
C VAL A 11 0.57 3.93 1.64
N LEU A 12 1.11 2.82 2.14
CA LEU A 12 1.35 1.59 1.37
C LEU A 12 0.55 0.44 1.95
N ASP A 13 -0.22 -0.25 1.11
CA ASP A 13 -0.91 -1.49 1.44
C ASP A 13 -0.16 -2.68 0.83
N LEU A 14 0.26 -3.61 1.69
CA LEU A 14 0.94 -4.83 1.29
C LEU A 14 -0.08 -5.91 0.95
N GLY A 15 -0.02 -6.44 -0.27
CA GLY A 15 -0.94 -7.46 -0.77
C GLY A 15 -2.34 -6.89 -1.01
N SER A 16 -2.41 -5.81 -1.81
CA SER A 16 -3.61 -5.00 -1.94
C SER A 16 -4.78 -5.70 -2.63
N GLY A 17 -4.55 -6.83 -3.33
CA GLY A 17 -5.58 -7.54 -4.08
C GLY A 17 -6.32 -6.61 -5.03
N GLY A 18 -7.67 -6.70 -5.04
CA GLY A 18 -8.54 -5.81 -5.81
C GLY A 18 -8.60 -4.34 -5.33
N GLY A 19 -7.77 -3.94 -4.36
CA GLY A 19 -7.49 -2.55 -4.01
C GLY A 19 -8.47 -1.87 -3.05
N ILE A 20 -9.36 -2.60 -2.36
CA ILE A 20 -10.39 -1.99 -1.50
C ILE A 20 -9.77 -1.10 -0.42
N ASP A 21 -8.79 -1.60 0.32
CA ASP A 21 -8.14 -0.88 1.43
C ASP A 21 -7.30 0.30 0.92
N VAL A 22 -6.67 0.18 -0.26
CA VAL A 22 -5.95 1.26 -0.94
C VAL A 22 -6.90 2.41 -1.29
N LEU A 23 -8.05 2.10 -1.89
CA LEU A 23 -9.02 3.11 -2.32
C LEU A 23 -9.68 3.81 -1.12
N LEU A 24 -9.95 3.09 -0.03
CA LEU A 24 -10.42 3.67 1.23
C LEU A 24 -9.35 4.57 1.86
N SER A 25 -8.09 4.13 1.85
CA SER A 25 -6.95 4.90 2.37
C SER A 25 -6.76 6.19 1.58
N ALA A 26 -6.77 6.11 0.23
CA ALA A 26 -6.66 7.25 -0.67
C ALA A 26 -7.72 8.34 -0.40
N LYS A 27 -8.98 7.92 -0.16
CA LYS A 27 -10.06 8.84 0.23
C LYS A 27 -9.81 9.48 1.59
N ARG A 28 -9.26 8.73 2.56
CA ARG A 28 -9.05 9.20 3.93
C ARG A 28 -7.87 10.16 4.08
N VAL A 29 -6.79 9.95 3.34
CA VAL A 29 -5.65 10.90 3.30
C VAL A 29 -5.94 12.13 2.45
N GLY A 30 -7.04 12.12 1.70
CA GLY A 30 -7.50 13.26 0.91
C GLY A 30 -6.59 13.59 -0.28
N PRO A 31 -6.91 14.66 -1.04
CA PRO A 31 -6.27 14.95 -2.32
C PRO A 31 -4.78 15.33 -2.24
N ALA A 32 -4.31 15.74 -1.06
CA ALA A 32 -2.90 16.02 -0.81
C ALA A 32 -2.09 14.78 -0.42
N GLY A 33 -2.76 13.67 -0.09
CA GLY A 33 -2.13 12.40 0.25
C GLY A 33 -2.17 11.41 -0.91
N LYS A 34 -1.56 10.25 -0.69
CA LYS A 34 -1.45 9.18 -1.71
C LYS A 34 -1.57 7.81 -1.07
N ALA A 35 -2.14 6.85 -1.80
CA ALA A 35 -2.11 5.44 -1.40
C ALA A 35 -1.49 4.57 -2.49
N TYR A 36 -0.58 3.69 -2.09
CA TYR A 36 0.01 2.66 -2.92
C TYR A 36 -0.61 1.31 -2.56
N GLY A 37 -0.95 0.51 -3.55
CA GLY A 37 -1.23 -0.92 -3.40
C GLY A 37 -0.13 -1.74 -4.02
N LEU A 38 0.45 -2.69 -3.27
CA LEU A 38 1.43 -3.63 -3.80
C LEU A 38 0.79 -5.02 -3.94
N ASP A 39 0.85 -5.59 -5.13
CA ASP A 39 0.43 -6.99 -5.38
C ASP A 39 1.36 -7.63 -6.42
N MET A 40 1.52 -8.95 -6.35
CA MET A 40 2.41 -9.69 -7.25
C MET A 40 1.72 -10.10 -8.57
N THR A 41 0.39 -10.21 -8.56
CA THR A 41 -0.39 -10.79 -9.65
C THR A 41 -0.94 -9.73 -10.60
N ASP A 42 -0.80 -9.97 -11.91
CA ASP A 42 -1.34 -9.04 -12.93
C ASP A 42 -2.86 -8.96 -12.85
N GLU A 43 -3.53 -10.07 -12.51
CA GLU A 43 -4.98 -10.15 -12.39
C GLU A 43 -5.52 -9.24 -11.29
N MET A 44 -4.88 -9.20 -10.12
CA MET A 44 -5.31 -8.33 -9.02
C MET A 44 -5.03 -6.86 -9.33
N LEU A 45 -3.90 -6.54 -9.97
CA LEU A 45 -3.57 -5.17 -10.36
C LEU A 45 -4.55 -4.63 -11.40
N GLU A 46 -4.96 -5.45 -12.37
CA GLU A 46 -5.97 -5.07 -13.35
C GLU A 46 -7.33 -4.84 -12.68
N LEU A 47 -7.75 -5.75 -11.80
CA LEU A 47 -9.00 -5.58 -11.02
C LEU A 47 -8.96 -4.30 -10.16
N ALA A 48 -7.83 -4.01 -9.52
CA ALA A 48 -7.66 -2.84 -8.67
C ALA A 48 -7.74 -1.53 -9.46
N LYS A 49 -7.13 -1.47 -10.65
CA LYS A 49 -7.24 -0.32 -11.57
C LYS A 49 -8.67 -0.11 -12.04
N GLN A 50 -9.41 -1.18 -12.36
CA GLN A 50 -10.83 -1.07 -12.71
C GLN A 50 -11.66 -0.53 -11.54
N ASN A 51 -11.41 -1.01 -10.32
CA ASN A 51 -12.07 -0.52 -9.11
C ASN A 51 -11.73 0.95 -8.82
N GLN A 52 -10.48 1.37 -9.08
CA GLN A 52 -10.05 2.76 -8.95
C GLN A 52 -10.85 3.69 -9.86
N VAL A 53 -10.99 3.34 -11.14
CA VAL A 53 -11.77 4.10 -12.12
C VAL A 53 -13.23 4.19 -11.67
N ARG A 54 -13.83 3.06 -11.28
CA ARG A 54 -15.23 3.02 -10.79
C ARG A 54 -15.44 3.85 -9.52
N ALA A 55 -14.45 3.91 -8.65
CA ALA A 55 -14.50 4.67 -7.40
C ALA A 55 -14.20 6.17 -7.57
N GLY A 56 -13.75 6.61 -8.75
CA GLY A 56 -13.35 8.00 -9.01
C GLY A 56 -12.14 8.46 -8.18
N VAL A 57 -11.26 7.54 -7.79
CA VAL A 57 -10.09 7.83 -6.94
C VAL A 57 -8.88 8.10 -7.83
N ILE A 58 -8.29 9.28 -7.70
CA ILE A 58 -7.17 9.73 -8.55
C ILE A 58 -5.81 9.66 -7.87
N ASN A 59 -5.77 9.52 -6.54
CA ASN A 59 -4.57 9.53 -5.71
C ASN A 59 -4.20 8.12 -5.19
N ALA A 60 -4.59 7.08 -5.93
CA ALA A 60 -4.16 5.71 -5.71
C ALA A 60 -3.25 5.24 -6.85
N GLU A 61 -2.23 4.43 -6.54
CA GLU A 61 -1.32 3.83 -7.51
C GLU A 61 -1.07 2.35 -7.15
N PHE A 62 -1.15 1.46 -8.14
CA PHE A 62 -0.96 0.02 -7.94
C PHE A 62 0.37 -0.42 -8.56
N LEU A 63 1.22 -0.99 -7.71
CA LEU A 63 2.59 -1.41 -8.01
C LEU A 63 2.65 -2.93 -8.11
N LYS A 64 3.39 -3.42 -9.11
CA LYS A 64 3.68 -4.84 -9.24
C LYS A 64 4.94 -5.19 -8.46
N GLY A 65 4.86 -6.19 -7.59
CA GLY A 65 6.02 -6.70 -6.86
C GLY A 65 5.65 -7.61 -5.71
N GLU A 66 6.68 -8.12 -5.05
CA GLU A 66 6.57 -8.96 -3.85
C GLU A 66 6.78 -8.11 -2.60
N ILE A 67 6.19 -8.52 -1.47
CA ILE A 67 6.27 -7.75 -0.21
C ILE A 67 7.66 -7.85 0.44
N GLU A 68 8.50 -8.77 -0.05
CA GLU A 68 9.92 -8.94 0.26
C GLU A 68 10.84 -8.03 -0.58
N ASN A 69 10.31 -7.34 -1.60
CA ASN A 69 11.06 -6.45 -2.49
C ASN A 69 10.15 -5.32 -2.99
N ILE A 70 9.94 -4.31 -2.14
CA ILE A 70 8.99 -3.23 -2.37
C ILE A 70 9.58 -2.24 -3.39
N PRO A 71 8.92 -1.98 -4.55
CA PRO A 71 9.43 -1.12 -5.61
C PRO A 71 9.24 0.38 -5.29
N LEU A 72 9.62 0.79 -4.09
CA LEU A 72 9.62 2.17 -3.61
C LEU A 72 11.00 2.54 -3.05
N PRO A 73 11.41 3.82 -3.13
CA PRO A 73 12.64 4.28 -2.53
C PRO A 73 12.55 4.26 -0.99
N ASP A 74 13.70 4.44 -0.35
CA ASP A 74 13.79 4.57 1.10
C ASP A 74 13.01 5.80 1.59
N ASN A 75 12.42 5.72 2.79
CA ASN A 75 11.70 6.83 3.41
C ASN A 75 10.60 7.44 2.50
N ALA A 76 9.88 6.61 1.75
CA ALA A 76 8.85 7.04 0.81
C ALA A 76 7.46 7.24 1.45
N VAL A 77 7.13 6.44 2.46
CA VAL A 77 5.74 6.35 2.99
C VAL A 77 5.65 6.68 4.47
N ASP A 78 4.51 7.24 4.88
CA ASP A 78 4.22 7.59 6.27
C ASP A 78 3.60 6.42 7.04
N VAL A 79 2.87 5.55 6.31
CA VAL A 79 2.10 4.43 6.89
C VAL A 79 2.22 3.20 6.02
N VAL A 80 2.50 2.04 6.63
CA VAL A 80 2.33 0.73 5.99
C VAL A 80 1.16 0.01 6.65
N ILE A 81 0.23 -0.49 5.84
CA ILE A 81 -0.85 -1.38 6.27
C ILE A 81 -0.71 -2.73 5.58
N SER A 82 -1.25 -3.76 6.22
CA SER A 82 -1.33 -5.10 5.66
C SER A 82 -2.47 -5.85 6.33
N ASN A 83 -3.21 -6.62 5.54
CA ASN A 83 -4.22 -7.54 6.06
C ASN A 83 -3.81 -8.99 5.77
N CYS A 84 -3.27 -9.66 6.79
CA CYS A 84 -2.91 -11.09 6.81
C CYS A 84 -1.86 -11.59 5.79
N VAL A 85 -1.39 -10.81 4.81
CA VAL A 85 -0.46 -11.32 3.78
C VAL A 85 0.95 -11.59 4.31
N ILE A 86 1.41 -10.88 5.35
CA ILE A 86 2.72 -11.13 5.99
C ILE A 86 2.81 -12.57 6.52
N ASN A 87 1.69 -13.17 6.93
CA ASN A 87 1.68 -14.55 7.42
C ASN A 87 2.05 -15.56 6.33
N LEU A 88 1.74 -15.23 5.07
CA LEU A 88 1.99 -16.08 3.90
C LEU A 88 3.41 -15.95 3.36
N SER A 89 4.16 -14.92 3.77
CA SER A 89 5.56 -14.74 3.40
C SER A 89 6.44 -15.86 3.98
N ALA A 90 7.34 -16.38 3.15
CA ALA A 90 8.37 -17.33 3.55
C ALA A 90 9.55 -16.65 4.28
N ASP A 91 9.86 -15.38 3.97
CA ASP A 91 10.88 -14.57 4.64
C ASP A 91 10.27 -13.32 5.28
N LYS A 92 9.65 -13.51 6.43
CA LYS A 92 9.09 -12.42 7.24
C LYS A 92 10.14 -11.37 7.64
N SER A 93 11.42 -11.77 7.73
CA SER A 93 12.48 -10.83 8.06
C SER A 93 12.79 -9.91 6.88
N ALA A 94 12.75 -10.40 5.65
CA ALA A 94 12.83 -9.57 4.45
C ALA A 94 11.68 -8.58 4.38
N VAL A 95 10.44 -9.04 4.61
CA VAL A 95 9.26 -8.14 4.64
C VAL A 95 9.44 -7.02 5.66
N LEU A 96 9.81 -7.35 6.91
CA LEU A 96 9.99 -6.32 7.94
C LEU A 96 11.15 -5.37 7.65
N ARG A 97 12.23 -5.84 7.01
CA ARG A 97 13.33 -4.98 6.54
C ARG A 97 12.87 -4.01 5.46
N GLU A 98 12.11 -4.49 4.48
CA GLU A 98 11.56 -3.65 3.41
C GLU A 98 10.56 -2.63 3.95
N VAL A 99 9.66 -3.04 4.84
CA VAL A 99 8.72 -2.13 5.52
C VAL A 99 9.48 -1.03 6.24
N PHE A 100 10.51 -1.37 7.02
CA PHE A 100 11.33 -0.37 7.71
C PHE A 100 12.07 0.55 6.75
N ARG A 101 12.59 0.02 5.63
CA ARG A 101 13.31 0.80 4.61
C ARG A 101 12.42 1.85 3.96
N VAL A 102 11.20 1.49 3.57
CA VAL A 102 10.29 2.40 2.86
C VAL A 102 9.58 3.38 3.79
N LEU A 103 9.49 3.09 5.09
CA LEU A 103 8.93 4.03 6.07
C LEU A 103 9.84 5.24 6.27
N LYS A 104 9.25 6.44 6.29
CA LYS A 104 9.92 7.67 6.72
C LYS A 104 10.30 7.58 8.20
N PRO A 105 11.26 8.38 8.68
CA PRO A 105 11.51 8.52 10.12
C PRO A 105 10.23 8.96 10.84
N GLY A 106 9.78 8.18 11.83
CA GLY A 106 8.53 8.41 12.55
C GLY A 106 7.27 7.87 11.84
N GLY A 107 7.41 7.23 10.68
CA GLY A 107 6.35 6.45 10.05
C GLY A 107 5.99 5.20 10.87
N ARG A 108 4.88 4.57 10.50
CA ARG A 108 4.30 3.43 11.25
C ARG A 108 3.78 2.31 10.38
#